data_AF-A0A7L1Y3Q5-F1
#
_entry.id   AF-A0A7L1Y3Q5-F1
#
_cell.length_a   1.000
_cell.length_b   1.000
_cell.length_c   1.000
_cell.angle_alpha   90.00
_cell.angle_beta   90.00
_cell.angle_gamma   90.00
#
_symmetry.space_group_name_H-M   'P 1'
#
loop_
_entity.id
_entity.type
_entity.pdbx_description
1 polymer ?
#
loop_
_entity_poly.entity_id
_entity_poly.type
_entity_poly.pdbx_seq_one_letter_code
_entity_poly.pdbx_strand_id
1 'polypeptide(L)'
;EATLDLAERRRIRSAIRELQRQELERDEEALASKRFRPERGSHRQDDKENWPRSRHLEEEQQATLAALSQQLEAITSVEELTKLLRAAGEYEERKLIRAAIRKLRAKEIEAATLAENVQSSR
;
A
#
# COMPACT_ATOMS: atom_id res chain seq x y z
N GLU A 1 2.22 37.70 56.40
CA GLU A 1 1.02 37.44 57.24
C GLU A 1 0.25 36.29 56.63
N ALA A 2 0.32 35.10 57.23
CA ALA A 2 -0.45 33.94 56.77
C ALA A 2 -1.90 34.12 57.20
N THR A 3 -2.88 33.70 56.38
CA THR A 3 -4.29 33.70 56.81
C THR A 3 -4.42 32.84 58.07
N LEU A 4 -4.67 33.49 59.21
CA LEU A 4 -4.61 32.88 60.53
C LEU A 4 -5.76 31.88 60.76
N ASP A 5 -6.81 31.93 59.94
CA ASP A 5 -8.00 31.11 60.07
C ASP A 5 -8.08 29.95 59.05
N LEU A 6 -8.36 28.75 59.56
CA LEU A 6 -8.53 27.55 58.75
C LEU A 6 -9.74 27.65 57.81
N ALA A 7 -10.81 28.35 58.21
CA ALA A 7 -11.99 28.50 57.38
C ALA A 7 -11.73 29.47 56.20
N GLU A 8 -11.03 30.58 56.43
CA GLU A 8 -10.52 31.44 55.36
C GLU A 8 -9.63 30.67 54.37
N ARG A 9 -8.70 29.84 54.86
CA ARG A 9 -7.84 29.02 54.00
C ARG A 9 -8.62 27.98 53.21
N ARG A 10 -9.75 27.47 53.74
CA ARG A 10 -10.66 26.58 53.00
C ARG A 10 -11.41 27.34 51.91
N ARG A 11 -11.92 28.54 52.21
CA ARG A 11 -12.62 29.41 51.24
C ARG A 11 -11.73 29.82 50.07
N ILE A 12 -10.50 30.22 50.35
CA ILE A 12 -9.52 30.57 49.30
C ILE A 12 -9.21 29.35 48.43
N ARG A 13 -8.98 28.18 49.05
CA ARG A 13 -8.73 26.93 48.30
C ARG A 13 -9.92 26.50 47.44
N SER A 14 -11.15 26.64 47.92
CA SER A 14 -12.34 26.34 47.13
C SER A 14 -12.51 27.34 45.99
N ALA A 15 -12.27 28.63 46.23
CA ALA A 15 -12.35 29.66 45.19
C ALA A 15 -11.32 29.43 44.08
N ILE A 16 -10.08 29.06 44.41
CA ILE A 16 -9.05 28.73 43.41
C ILE A 16 -9.46 27.51 42.58
N ARG A 17 -9.96 26.44 43.21
CA ARG A 17 -10.43 25.26 42.49
C ARG A 17 -11.62 25.58 41.57
N GLU A 18 -12.48 26.49 41.99
CA GLU A 18 -13.63 26.91 41.20
C GLU A 18 -13.22 27.75 39.98
N LEU A 19 -12.29 28.69 40.16
CA LEU A 19 -11.71 29.47 39.06
C LEU A 19 -11.03 28.56 38.03
N GLN A 20 -10.24 27.59 38.48
CA GLN A 20 -9.57 26.63 37.59
C GLN A 20 -10.57 25.76 36.80
N ARG A 21 -11.71 25.40 37.40
CA ARG A 21 -12.77 24.68 36.68
C ARG A 21 -13.40 25.54 35.60
N GLN A 22 -13.72 26.79 35.91
CA GLN A 22 -14.32 27.73 34.96
C GLN A 22 -13.36 28.07 33.82
N GLU A 23 -12.05 28.16 34.07
CA GLU A 23 -11.03 28.34 33.04
C GLU A 23 -11.00 27.15 32.07
N LEU A 24 -10.99 25.92 32.58
CA LEU A 24 -11.03 24.70 31.76
C LEU A 24 -12.31 24.60 30.92
N GLU A 25 -13.46 24.94 31.50
CA GLU A 25 -14.76 24.92 30.79
C GLU A 25 -14.79 25.96 29.67
N ARG A 26 -14.29 27.18 29.92
CA ARG A 26 -14.16 28.23 28.88
C ARG A 26 -13.21 27.84 27.76
N ASP A 27 -12.08 27.20 28.09
CA ASP A 27 -11.13 26.70 27.09
C ASP A 27 -11.75 25.57 26.26
N GLU A 28 -12.51 24.67 26.88
CA GLU A 28 -13.26 23.61 26.20
C GLU A 28 -14.35 24.20 25.28
N GLU A 29 -15.11 25.20 25.74
CA GLU A 29 -16.11 25.92 24.94
C GLU A 29 -15.49 26.67 23.75
N ALA A 30 -14.33 27.30 23.93
CA ALA A 30 -13.60 27.98 22.87
C ALA A 30 -13.07 26.98 21.83
N LEU A 31 -12.60 25.81 22.27
CA LEU A 31 -12.20 24.72 21.39
C LEU A 31 -13.41 24.07 20.70
N ALA A 32 -14.54 23.90 21.38
CA ALA A 32 -15.78 23.36 20.84
C ALA A 32 -16.40 24.30 19.80
N SER A 33 -16.39 25.60 20.07
CA SER A 33 -16.82 26.64 19.12
C SER A 33 -15.96 26.66 17.86
N LYS A 34 -14.68 26.26 17.94
CA LYS A 34 -13.80 26.04 16.77
C LYS A 34 -14.03 24.67 16.11
N ARG A 35 -14.45 23.65 16.86
CA ARG A 35 -14.77 22.30 16.37
C ARG A 35 -16.12 22.20 15.66
N PHE A 36 -16.96 23.24 15.71
CA PHE A 36 -18.19 23.36 14.94
C PHE A 36 -18.13 24.48 13.90
N ARG A 37 -17.22 24.35 12.94
CA ARG A 37 -17.42 24.94 11.60
C ARG A 37 -18.23 23.93 10.78
N PRO A 38 -19.45 24.23 10.31
CA PRO A 38 -20.07 23.41 9.28
C PRO A 38 -19.47 23.82 7.93
N GLU A 39 -18.16 23.62 7.76
CA GLU A 39 -17.55 23.69 6.44
C GLU A 39 -17.67 22.31 5.80
N ARG A 40 -18.90 22.04 5.35
CA ARG A 40 -19.13 21.03 4.32
C ARG A 40 -18.34 21.49 3.09
N GLY A 41 -17.35 20.69 2.67
CA GLY A 41 -17.29 20.34 1.25
C GLY A 41 -16.02 20.59 0.43
N SER A 42 -14.85 20.97 0.95
CA SER A 42 -13.71 21.19 0.03
C SER A 42 -12.29 20.98 0.56
N HIS A 43 -12.06 20.05 1.49
CA HIS A 43 -10.67 19.68 1.84
C HIS A 43 -10.43 18.18 2.08
N ARG A 44 -11.33 17.34 1.58
CA ARG A 44 -11.11 15.88 1.43
C ARG A 44 -11.33 15.42 -0.01
N GLN A 45 -11.28 16.34 -0.97
CA GLN A 45 -11.58 16.06 -2.37
C GLN A 45 -10.32 16.03 -3.25
N ASP A 46 -9.19 16.57 -2.78
CA ASP A 46 -7.98 16.66 -3.59
C ASP A 46 -7.24 15.31 -3.73
N ASP A 47 -7.51 14.35 -2.84
CA ASP A 47 -7.00 12.98 -2.97
C ASP A 47 -7.79 12.12 -3.98
N LYS A 48 -8.79 12.65 -4.68
CA LYS A 48 -9.58 11.87 -5.66
C LYS A 48 -9.02 11.91 -7.08
N GLU A 49 -8.14 12.85 -7.41
CA GLU A 49 -7.61 12.99 -8.77
C GLU A 49 -6.36 12.13 -9.03
N ASN A 50 -5.63 11.72 -7.99
CA ASN A 50 -4.47 10.84 -8.13
C ASN A 50 -4.87 9.36 -8.32
N TRP A 51 -5.94 8.90 -7.65
CA TRP A 51 -6.50 7.55 -7.80
C TRP A 51 -6.71 7.09 -9.25
N PRO A 52 -7.40 7.84 -10.13
CA PRO A 52 -7.59 7.41 -11.51
C PRO A 52 -6.30 7.43 -12.34
N ARG A 53 -5.36 8.36 -12.08
CA ARG A 53 -4.08 8.40 -12.79
C ARG A 53 -3.14 7.25 -12.38
N SER A 54 -3.08 6.92 -11.09
CA SER A 54 -2.34 5.74 -10.61
C SER A 54 -2.92 4.46 -11.20
N ARG A 55 -4.26 4.35 -11.24
CA ARG A 55 -4.93 3.18 -11.82
C ARG A 55 -4.68 3.04 -13.32
N HIS A 56 -4.71 4.15 -14.08
CA HIS A 56 -4.41 4.12 -15.51
C HIS A 56 -2.96 3.69 -15.79
N LEU A 57 -2.00 4.19 -15.00
CA LEU A 57 -0.60 3.78 -15.11
C LEU A 57 -0.42 2.30 -14.75
N GLU A 58 -1.11 1.80 -13.72
CA GLU A 58 -1.12 0.37 -13.38
C GLU A 58 -1.74 -0.49 -14.48
N GLU A 59 -2.84 -0.05 -15.09
CA GLU A 59 -3.51 -0.73 -16.20
C GLU A 59 -2.60 -0.77 -17.45
N GLU A 60 -1.92 0.33 -17.77
CA GLU A 60 -0.92 0.38 -18.84
C GLU A 60 0.23 -0.61 -18.56
N GLN A 61 0.76 -0.63 -17.33
CA GLN A 61 1.80 -1.60 -16.93
C GLN A 61 1.31 -3.04 -17.01
N GLN A 62 0.06 -3.31 -16.64
CA GLN A 62 -0.51 -4.65 -16.78
C GLN A 62 -0.67 -5.04 -18.25
N ALA A 63 -1.06 -4.10 -19.11
CA ALA A 63 -1.19 -4.33 -20.55
C ALA A 63 0.18 -4.62 -21.20
N THR A 64 1.24 -3.89 -20.82
CA THR A 64 2.59 -4.16 -21.33
C THR A 64 3.10 -5.52 -20.87
N LEU A 65 2.89 -5.89 -19.60
CA LEU A 65 3.24 -7.20 -19.07
C LEU A 65 2.45 -8.34 -19.74
N ALA A 66 1.17 -8.12 -20.05
CA ALA A 66 0.34 -9.09 -20.75
C ALA A 66 0.82 -9.31 -22.19
N ALA A 67 1.13 -8.24 -22.92
CA ALA A 67 1.69 -8.31 -24.26
C ALA A 67 3.04 -9.05 -24.27
N LEU A 68 3.91 -8.73 -23.30
CA LEU A 68 5.19 -9.42 -23.12
C LEU A 68 4.97 -10.92 -22.83
N SER A 69 4.01 -11.27 -21.96
CA SER A 69 3.69 -12.68 -21.69
C SER A 69 3.30 -13.44 -22.96
N GLN A 70 2.49 -12.85 -23.84
CA GLN A 70 2.10 -13.48 -25.11
C GLN A 70 3.31 -13.68 -26.03
N GLN A 71 4.20 -12.68 -26.11
CA GLN A 71 5.44 -12.79 -26.88
C GLN A 71 6.36 -13.90 -26.35
N LEU A 72 6.47 -14.04 -25.02
CA LEU A 72 7.28 -15.10 -24.41
C LEU A 72 6.71 -16.50 -24.67
N GLU A 73 5.39 -16.65 -24.80
CA GLU A 73 4.78 -17.94 -25.14
C GLU A 73 5.06 -18.37 -26.57
N ALA A 74 5.29 -17.41 -27.49
CA ALA A 74 5.70 -17.70 -28.86
C ALA A 74 7.18 -18.16 -28.95
N ILE A 75 8.01 -17.83 -27.96
CA ILE A 75 9.42 -18.21 -27.92
C ILE A 75 9.55 -19.62 -27.32
N THR A 76 10.09 -20.54 -28.12
CA THR A 76 10.30 -21.94 -27.73
C THR A 76 11.76 -22.28 -27.40
N SER A 77 12.68 -21.32 -27.49
CA SER A 77 14.10 -21.50 -27.16
C SER A 77 14.48 -20.91 -25.80
N VAL A 78 15.16 -21.71 -24.98
CA VAL A 78 15.69 -21.28 -23.68
C VAL A 78 16.80 -20.24 -23.83
N GLU A 79 17.63 -20.33 -24.87
CA GLU A 79 18.70 -19.39 -25.16
C GLU A 79 18.14 -17.99 -25.46
N GLU A 80 17.08 -17.90 -26.25
CA GLU A 80 16.41 -16.64 -26.58
C GLU A 80 15.79 -16.00 -25.34
N LEU A 81 15.07 -16.77 -24.52
CA LEU A 81 14.54 -16.28 -23.25
C LEU A 81 15.65 -15.84 -22.28
N THR A 82 16.82 -16.50 -22.32
CA THR A 82 17.96 -16.12 -21.47
C THR A 82 18.59 -14.81 -21.94
N LYS A 83 18.63 -14.54 -23.26
CA LYS A 83 19.05 -13.24 -23.79
C LYS A 83 18.10 -12.13 -23.33
N LEU A 84 16.79 -12.36 -23.46
CA LEU A 84 15.78 -11.41 -22.96
C LEU A 84 15.91 -11.17 -21.45
N LEU A 85 16.17 -12.21 -20.66
CA LEU A 85 16.36 -12.08 -19.22
C LEU A 85 17.55 -11.18 -18.84
N ARG A 86 18.62 -11.19 -19.64
CA ARG A 86 19.79 -10.32 -19.44
C ARG A 86 19.51 -8.88 -19.84
N ALA A 87 18.64 -8.67 -20.83
CA ALA A 87 18.25 -7.35 -21.31
C ALA A 87 17.16 -6.67 -20.43
N ALA A 88 16.32 -7.45 -19.74
CA ALA A 88 15.20 -6.94 -18.95
C ALA A 88 15.65 -6.14 -17.71
N GLY A 89 15.27 -4.86 -17.69
CA GLY A 89 15.55 -3.91 -16.60
C GLY A 89 14.58 -4.03 -15.43
N GLU A 90 13.33 -4.39 -15.70
CA GLU A 90 12.27 -4.43 -14.70
C GLU A 90 12.11 -5.79 -14.02
N TYR A 91 11.70 -5.79 -12.75
CA TYR A 91 11.55 -7.02 -11.98
C TYR A 91 10.39 -7.90 -12.49
N GLU A 92 9.24 -7.31 -12.79
CA GLU A 92 8.06 -8.05 -13.26
C GLU A 92 8.31 -8.70 -14.63
N GLU A 93 9.04 -8.03 -15.53
CA GLU A 93 9.48 -8.61 -16.80
C GLU A 93 10.37 -9.83 -16.58
N ARG A 94 11.42 -9.71 -15.75
CA ARG A 94 12.32 -10.84 -15.41
C ARG A 94 11.56 -12.00 -14.78
N LYS A 95 10.54 -11.72 -13.97
CA LYS A 95 9.69 -12.74 -13.34
C LYS A 95 8.89 -13.53 -14.38
N LEU A 96 8.29 -12.85 -15.36
CA LEU A 96 7.58 -13.49 -16.47
C LEU A 96 8.54 -14.33 -17.33
N ILE A 97 9.70 -13.78 -17.69
CA ILE A 97 10.72 -14.48 -18.48
C ILE A 97 11.20 -15.75 -17.76
N ARG A 98 11.49 -15.68 -16.45
CA ARG A 98 11.87 -16.86 -15.66
C ARG A 98 10.74 -17.89 -15.56
N ALA A 99 9.48 -17.46 -15.52
CA ALA A 99 8.34 -18.38 -15.53
C ALA A 99 8.24 -19.13 -16.88
N ALA A 100 8.42 -18.42 -18.01
CA ALA A 100 8.45 -19.02 -19.33
C ALA A 100 9.59 -20.05 -19.49
N ILE A 101 10.81 -19.72 -19.04
CA ILE A 101 11.95 -20.66 -19.05
C ILE A 101 11.64 -21.92 -18.25
N ARG A 102 11.06 -21.77 -17.05
CA ARG A 102 10.66 -22.92 -16.22
C ARG A 102 9.62 -23.79 -16.91
N LYS A 103 8.62 -23.20 -17.57
CA LYS A 103 7.61 -23.93 -18.34
C LYS A 103 8.23 -24.74 -19.49
N LEU A 104 9.16 -24.16 -20.25
CA LEU A 104 9.84 -24.88 -21.35
C LEU A 104 10.66 -26.06 -20.83
N ARG A 105 11.49 -25.85 -19.82
CA ARG A 105 12.30 -26.94 -19.23
C ARG A 105 11.44 -28.06 -18.63
N ALA A 106 10.31 -27.71 -18.00
CA ALA A 106 9.39 -28.71 -17.48
C ALA A 106 8.83 -29.60 -18.61
N LYS A 107 8.45 -29.00 -19.75
CA LYS A 107 7.98 -29.74 -20.94
C LYS A 107 9.09 -30.63 -21.53
N GLU A 108 10.32 -30.14 -21.60
CA GLU A 108 11.47 -30.93 -22.09
C GLU A 108 11.72 -32.17 -21.22
N ILE A 109 11.67 -31.99 -19.90
CA ILE A 109 11.83 -33.09 -18.94
C ILE A 109 10.66 -34.08 -19.06
N GLU A 110 9.42 -33.60 -19.10
CA GLU A 110 8.23 -34.46 -19.25
C GLU A 110 8.33 -35.29 -20.54
N ALA A 111 8.67 -34.67 -21.67
CA ALA A 111 8.87 -35.38 -22.94
C ALA A 111 9.99 -36.43 -22.86
N ALA A 112 11.11 -36.11 -22.18
CA ALA A 112 12.19 -37.07 -21.96
C ALA A 112 11.75 -38.27 -21.10
N THR A 113 11.01 -38.02 -20.01
CA THR A 113 10.49 -39.10 -19.15
C THR A 113 9.49 -40.00 -19.88
N LEU A 114 8.64 -39.44 -20.74
CA LEU A 114 7.70 -40.21 -21.56
C LEU A 114 8.46 -41.07 -22.57
N ALA A 115 9.50 -40.54 -23.21
CA ALA A 115 10.34 -41.31 -24.13
C ALA A 115 11.06 -42.47 -23.43
N GLU A 116 11.58 -42.25 -22.23
CA GLU A 116 12.23 -43.29 -21.41
C GLU A 116 11.25 -44.41 -21.03
N ASN A 117 10.03 -44.06 -20.59
CA ASN A 117 8.99 -45.03 -20.28
C ASN A 117 8.58 -45.88 -21.50
N VAL A 118 8.50 -45.28 -22.69
CA VAL A 118 8.19 -46.01 -23.94
C VAL A 118 9.32 -46.97 -24.32
N GLN A 119 10.58 -46.59 -24.09
CA GLN A 119 11.73 -47.46 -24.37
C GLN A 119 11.84 -48.64 -23.38
N SER A 120 11.50 -48.43 -22.12
CA SER A 120 11.48 -49.49 -21.09
C SER A 120 10.34 -50.50 -21.27
N SER A 121 9.29 -50.11 -22.01
CA SER A 121 8.11 -50.95 -22.26
C SER A 121 8.18 -51.79 -23.55
N ARG A 122 9.27 -51.70 -24.32
CA ARG A 122 9.53 -52.47 -25.54
C ARG A 122 10.53 -53.58 -25.29
#